data_AF-A0A1V2YI67-F1
#
_entry.id   AF-A0A1V2YI67-F1
#
_cell.length_a   1.000
_cell.length_b   1.000
_cell.length_c   1.000
_cell.angle_alpha   90.00
_cell.angle_beta   90.00
_cell.angle_gamma   90.00
#
_symmetry.space_group_name_H-M   'P 1'
#
loop_
_entity.id
_entity.type
_entity.pdbx_description
1 polymer ?
#
loop_
_entity_poly.entity_id
_entity_poly.type
_entity_poly.pdbx_seq_one_letter_code
_entity_poly.pdbx_strand_id
1 'polypeptide(L)'
;MVNVKDKQVAEILSQIHEGMTTKLVPKLREKGDYYIENRLFSILCEDIDSSPSKCAYEMNSRYKYNMDREEVIKILKQTQVGNPKIRKQILDWASEIATCFEGAINGDKKSFEKFEKLRKKPVGDTNPKYNPFRLALIMIYVKFPEIDVYNDIEHVYNLGGAFAKKYFNDMTDIICSVHGFLQPKVTKNKSAKKDADKKIPYEELLKLNKQLEVQNSRLEHELKTTNIMLEELQDEFEIQLEESKVEELTKFFSKLNSEKYGYLLDELLVIRKEVRALRKSNYSLPIELNGLLIMVDKLTMFIQDSQIDPIMKVDAIKKVTLNDIEFCNYDGEPFINSDDLKTVKVVSAGWKYTAKEIQISRPAVKEVITNE
;
A
#
# COMPACT_ATOMS: atom_id res chain seq x y z
N MET A 1 0.01 22.61 20.41
CA MET A 1 -1.45 22.46 20.38
C MET A 1 -2.02 23.41 19.34
N VAL A 2 -2.91 22.91 18.48
CA VAL A 2 -3.61 23.75 17.48
C VAL A 2 -4.72 24.54 18.18
N ASN A 3 -4.75 25.87 17.99
CA ASN A 3 -5.74 26.70 18.67
C ASN A 3 -7.07 26.72 17.92
N VAL A 4 -7.84 25.64 18.03
CA VAL A 4 -9.14 25.47 17.35
C VAL A 4 -10.21 26.51 17.73
N LYS A 5 -9.99 27.26 18.82
CA LYS A 5 -10.88 28.37 19.24
C LYS A 5 -10.55 29.69 18.53
N ASP A 6 -9.38 29.78 17.91
CA ASP A 6 -9.02 30.93 17.10
C ASP A 6 -9.89 31.00 15.85
N LYS A 7 -10.35 32.21 15.50
CA LYS A 7 -11.28 32.40 14.38
C LYS A 7 -10.66 32.04 13.04
N GLN A 8 -9.38 32.35 12.83
CA GLN A 8 -8.69 32.03 11.58
C GLN A 8 -8.44 30.53 11.48
N VAL A 9 -8.06 29.87 12.59
CA VAL A 9 -7.91 28.41 12.63
C VAL A 9 -9.24 27.71 12.35
N ALA A 10 -10.34 28.15 12.97
CA ALA A 10 -11.67 27.59 12.73
C ALA A 10 -12.12 27.78 11.26
N GLU A 11 -11.82 28.94 10.67
CA GLU A 11 -12.07 29.20 9.25
C GLU A 11 -11.25 28.26 8.34
N ILE A 12 -9.96 28.06 8.64
CA ILE A 12 -9.10 27.11 7.91
C ILE A 12 -9.69 25.70 7.97
N LEU A 13 -10.05 25.21 9.16
CA LEU A 13 -10.61 23.86 9.32
C LEU A 13 -11.95 23.71 8.59
N SER A 14 -12.80 24.75 8.60
CA SER A 14 -14.05 24.75 7.84
C SER A 14 -13.82 24.67 6.33
N GLN A 15 -12.87 25.44 5.79
CA GLN A 15 -12.54 25.40 4.36
C GLN A 15 -11.89 24.08 3.93
N ILE A 16 -11.07 23.48 4.81
CA ILE A 16 -10.46 22.17 4.60
C ILE A 16 -11.55 21.10 4.49
N HIS A 17 -12.51 21.11 5.42
CA HIS A 17 -13.65 20.19 5.40
C HIS A 17 -14.53 20.36 4.16
N GLU A 18 -14.83 21.60 3.77
CA GLU A 18 -15.55 21.88 2.51
C GLU A 18 -14.80 21.33 1.30
N GLY A 19 -13.48 21.50 1.25
CA GLY A 19 -12.62 20.93 0.22
C GLY A 19 -12.70 19.40 0.16
N MET A 20 -12.66 18.72 1.31
CA MET A 20 -12.81 17.27 1.42
C MET A 20 -14.16 16.80 0.87
N THR A 21 -15.25 17.36 1.39
CA THR A 21 -16.62 16.92 1.09
C THR A 21 -17.07 17.25 -0.34
N THR A 22 -16.66 18.39 -0.89
CA THR A 22 -17.13 18.82 -2.22
C THR A 22 -16.27 18.28 -3.37
N LYS A 23 -14.96 18.12 -3.17
CA LYS A 23 -14.02 17.79 -4.26
C LYS A 23 -13.54 16.34 -4.25
N LEU A 24 -13.42 15.74 -3.06
CA LEU A 24 -12.76 14.45 -2.88
C LEU A 24 -13.77 13.35 -2.60
N VAL A 25 -14.59 13.49 -1.55
CA VAL A 25 -15.57 12.47 -1.13
C VAL A 25 -16.45 11.94 -2.28
N PRO A 26 -17.00 12.77 -3.19
CA PRO A 26 -17.86 12.28 -4.28
C PRO A 26 -17.12 11.38 -5.28
N LYS A 27 -15.78 11.37 -5.24
CA LYS A 27 -14.90 10.59 -6.14
C LYS A 27 -14.28 9.39 -5.43
N LEU A 28 -14.46 9.25 -4.12
CA LEU A 28 -13.95 8.11 -3.36
C LEU A 28 -14.89 6.91 -3.51
N ARG A 29 -14.32 5.72 -3.57
CA ARG A 29 -15.08 4.46 -3.47
C ARG A 29 -15.54 4.26 -2.02
N GLU A 30 -16.65 3.54 -1.82
CA GLU A 30 -17.05 3.12 -0.47
C GLU A 30 -15.96 2.22 0.14
N LYS A 31 -15.41 2.62 1.29
CA LYS A 31 -14.33 1.94 2.04
C LYS A 31 -13.28 1.30 1.12
N GLY A 32 -12.52 2.16 0.45
CA GLY A 32 -11.62 1.77 -0.63
C GLY A 32 -10.41 0.92 -0.20
N ASP A 33 -9.67 0.42 -1.18
CA ASP A 33 -8.52 -0.50 -1.05
C ASP A 33 -7.45 -0.02 -0.04
N TYR A 34 -7.37 1.30 0.18
CA TYR A 34 -6.40 1.94 1.06
C TYR A 34 -6.82 2.04 2.54
N TYR A 35 -8.08 1.76 2.86
CA TYR A 35 -8.66 2.06 4.17
C TYR A 35 -8.02 1.26 5.31
N ILE A 36 -7.81 -0.03 5.11
CA ILE A 36 -7.14 -0.91 6.08
C ILE A 36 -5.68 -0.49 6.25
N GLU A 37 -4.98 -0.24 5.14
CA GLU A 37 -3.58 0.20 5.15
C GLU A 37 -3.40 1.53 5.89
N ASN A 38 -4.27 2.52 5.65
CA ASN A 38 -4.19 3.83 6.26
C ASN A 38 -4.49 3.79 7.77
N ARG A 39 -5.39 2.90 8.23
CA ARG A 39 -5.58 2.65 9.66
C ARG A 39 -4.37 1.98 10.30
N LEU A 40 -3.71 1.06 9.59
CA LEU A 40 -2.45 0.48 10.02
C LEU A 40 -1.34 1.55 10.11
N PHE A 41 -1.28 2.47 9.15
CA PHE A 41 -0.36 3.61 9.19
C PHE A 41 -0.63 4.52 10.39
N SER A 42 -1.89 4.72 10.78
CA SER A 42 -2.24 5.47 11.99
C SER A 42 -1.59 4.89 13.24
N ILE A 43 -1.59 3.55 13.38
CA ILE A 43 -0.93 2.85 14.49
C ILE A 43 0.59 3.07 14.43
N LEU A 44 1.19 2.98 13.23
CA LEU A 44 2.62 3.23 13.06
C LEU A 44 3.03 4.69 13.34
N CYS A 45 2.14 5.65 13.09
CA CYS A 45 2.37 7.05 13.42
C CYS A 45 2.39 7.31 14.93
N GLU A 46 1.66 6.52 15.71
CA GLU A 46 1.68 6.59 17.19
C GLU A 46 2.95 5.96 17.77
N ASP A 47 3.40 4.84 17.21
CA ASP A 47 4.61 4.13 17.64
C ASP A 47 5.36 3.52 16.45
N ILE A 48 6.46 4.20 16.08
CA ILE A 48 7.33 3.89 14.93
C ILE A 48 7.92 2.48 15.02
N ASP A 49 8.22 2.03 16.24
CA ASP A 49 8.89 0.75 16.51
C ASP A 49 7.89 -0.40 16.74
N SER A 50 6.60 -0.16 16.45
CA SER A 50 5.56 -1.17 16.55
C SER A 50 5.89 -2.40 15.71
N SER A 51 5.96 -3.55 16.38
CA SER A 51 6.11 -4.84 15.72
C SER A 51 4.82 -5.21 14.97
N PRO A 52 4.90 -6.04 13.91
CA PRO A 52 3.71 -6.48 13.20
C PRO A 52 2.65 -7.15 14.10
N SER A 53 3.08 -7.88 15.13
CA SER A 53 2.17 -8.50 16.11
C SER A 53 1.44 -7.45 16.95
N LYS A 54 2.14 -6.39 17.37
CA LYS A 54 1.53 -5.27 18.10
C LYS A 54 0.54 -4.53 17.21
N CYS A 55 0.90 -4.26 15.97
CA CYS A 55 -0.01 -3.66 14.99
C CYS A 55 -1.28 -4.50 14.77
N ALA A 56 -1.15 -5.83 14.64
CA ALA A 56 -2.31 -6.72 14.52
C ALA A 56 -3.22 -6.64 15.75
N TYR A 57 -2.64 -6.67 16.96
CA TYR A 57 -3.39 -6.50 18.20
C TYR A 57 -4.16 -5.16 18.24
N GLU A 58 -3.50 -4.04 17.90
CA GLU A 58 -4.14 -2.72 17.88
C GLU A 58 -5.22 -2.60 16.79
N MET A 59 -5.00 -3.20 15.61
CA MET A 59 -6.00 -3.26 14.55
C MET A 59 -7.26 -4.00 15.01
N ASN A 60 -7.10 -5.12 15.72
CA ASN A 60 -8.21 -5.92 16.21
C ASN A 60 -8.93 -5.25 17.39
N SER A 61 -8.18 -4.67 18.32
CA SER A 61 -8.73 -4.04 19.52
C SER A 61 -9.52 -2.77 19.21
N ARG A 62 -8.93 -1.87 18.39
CA ARG A 62 -9.48 -0.54 18.08
C ARG A 62 -10.49 -0.56 16.96
N TYR A 63 -10.18 -1.26 15.87
CA TYR A 63 -10.97 -1.21 14.63
C TYR A 63 -11.82 -2.46 14.39
N LYS A 64 -11.77 -3.44 15.31
CA LYS A 64 -12.56 -4.69 15.25
C LYS A 64 -12.28 -5.54 14.01
N TYR A 65 -11.05 -5.49 13.51
CA TYR A 65 -10.58 -6.46 12.52
C TYR A 65 -10.26 -7.81 13.19
N ASN A 66 -10.07 -8.83 12.36
CA ASN A 66 -9.54 -10.13 12.77
C ASN A 66 -8.27 -10.42 11.98
N MET A 67 -7.25 -9.60 12.22
CA MET A 67 -5.97 -9.66 11.53
C MET A 67 -4.92 -10.40 12.34
N ASP A 68 -4.09 -11.16 11.65
CA ASP A 68 -2.91 -11.79 12.24
C ASP A 68 -1.60 -11.05 11.89
N ARG A 69 -0.49 -11.55 12.45
CA ARG A 69 0.85 -11.00 12.21
C ARG A 69 1.25 -11.09 10.73
N GLU A 70 0.90 -12.18 10.05
CA GLU A 70 1.32 -12.44 8.67
C GLU A 70 0.61 -11.52 7.70
N GLU A 71 -0.68 -11.26 7.92
CA GLU A 71 -1.46 -10.30 7.15
C GLU A 71 -0.92 -8.87 7.28
N VAL A 72 -0.54 -8.46 8.50
CA VAL A 72 0.12 -7.16 8.70
C VAL A 72 1.46 -7.11 7.97
N ILE A 73 2.27 -8.17 8.04
CA ILE A 73 3.54 -8.25 7.30
C ILE A 73 3.30 -8.14 5.79
N LYS A 74 2.26 -8.79 5.27
CA LYS A 74 1.91 -8.74 3.84
C LYS A 74 1.62 -7.29 3.42
N ILE A 75 0.75 -6.59 4.15
CA ILE A 75 0.41 -5.18 3.87
C ILE A 75 1.66 -4.29 3.95
N LEU A 76 2.48 -4.47 4.98
CA LEU A 76 3.70 -3.66 5.14
C LEU A 76 4.71 -3.96 4.03
N LYS A 77 4.84 -5.20 3.55
CA LYS A 77 5.75 -5.55 2.44
C LYS A 77 5.29 -4.99 1.10
N GLN A 78 3.98 -4.80 0.90
CA GLN A 78 3.42 -4.13 -0.28
C GLN A 78 3.72 -2.61 -0.28
N THR A 79 4.16 -2.07 0.84
CA THR A 79 4.43 -0.64 1.01
C THR A 79 5.91 -0.40 1.36
N GLN A 80 6.41 0.83 1.17
CA GLN A 80 7.80 1.14 1.51
C GLN A 80 8.10 1.06 3.01
N VAL A 81 7.08 1.19 3.84
CA VAL A 81 7.21 1.10 5.29
C VAL A 81 7.45 -0.34 5.76
N GLY A 82 7.45 -1.35 4.88
CA GLY A 82 7.92 -2.69 5.21
C GLY A 82 9.39 -2.74 5.64
N ASN A 83 10.23 -1.85 5.11
CA ASN A 83 11.63 -1.73 5.51
C ASN A 83 11.75 -0.82 6.74
N PRO A 84 12.26 -1.31 7.90
CA PRO A 84 12.35 -0.51 9.13
C PRO A 84 13.18 0.77 9.00
N LYS A 85 14.26 0.74 8.21
CA LYS A 85 15.12 1.92 7.98
C LYS A 85 14.36 3.01 7.22
N ILE A 86 13.68 2.62 6.14
CA ILE A 86 12.88 3.53 5.31
C ILE A 86 11.67 4.03 6.09
N ARG A 87 10.98 3.14 6.82
CA ARG A 87 9.85 3.48 7.71
C ARG A 87 10.24 4.60 8.67
N LYS A 88 11.37 4.45 9.37
CA LYS A 88 11.86 5.47 10.31
C LYS A 88 12.10 6.81 9.62
N GLN A 89 12.78 6.81 8.47
CA GLN A 89 13.01 8.03 7.69
C GLN A 89 11.70 8.73 7.28
N ILE A 90 10.70 7.98 6.80
CA ILE A 90 9.41 8.54 6.38
C ILE A 90 8.64 9.08 7.58
N LEU A 91 8.58 8.34 8.69
CA LEU A 91 7.84 8.75 9.88
C LEU A 91 8.50 9.93 10.59
N ASP A 92 9.83 10.01 10.62
CA ASP A 92 10.56 11.18 11.13
C ASP A 92 10.26 12.43 10.27
N TRP A 93 10.27 12.28 8.94
CA TRP A 93 9.89 13.36 8.02
C TRP A 93 8.43 13.79 8.21
N ALA A 94 7.49 12.83 8.29
CA ALA A 94 6.07 13.10 8.50
C ALA A 94 5.84 13.79 9.85
N SER A 95 6.57 13.37 10.89
CA SER A 95 6.56 13.94 12.24
C SER A 95 7.03 15.39 12.22
N GLU A 96 8.10 15.71 11.47
CA GLU A 96 8.60 17.08 11.30
C GLU A 96 7.63 17.96 10.49
N ILE A 97 7.03 17.41 9.43
CA ILE A 97 5.99 18.07 8.64
C ILE A 97 4.80 18.45 9.52
N ALA A 98 4.33 17.52 10.35
CA ALA A 98 3.21 17.76 11.25
C ALA A 98 3.52 18.88 12.27
N THR A 99 4.72 18.89 12.86
CA THR A 99 5.13 19.99 13.76
C THR A 99 5.19 21.34 13.03
N CYS A 100 5.65 21.39 11.79
CA CYS A 100 5.64 22.63 11.02
C CYS A 100 4.22 23.06 10.62
N PHE A 101 3.34 22.09 10.34
CA PHE A 101 1.93 22.32 10.05
C PHE A 101 1.20 22.97 11.24
N GLU A 102 1.46 22.50 12.46
CA GLU A 102 0.93 23.08 13.69
C GLU A 102 1.28 24.57 13.86
N GLY A 103 2.53 24.94 13.62
CA GLY A 103 2.94 26.35 13.65
C GLY A 103 2.27 27.14 12.53
N ALA A 104 2.23 26.58 11.32
CA ALA A 104 1.66 27.23 10.15
C ALA A 104 0.15 27.50 10.28
N ILE A 105 -0.63 26.53 10.77
CA ILE A 105 -2.09 26.69 10.95
C ILE A 105 -2.41 27.77 12.00
N ASN A 106 -1.56 27.90 13.03
CA ASN A 106 -1.64 28.95 14.04
C ASN A 106 -1.10 30.32 13.57
N GLY A 107 -0.68 30.46 12.30
CA GLY A 107 -0.21 31.73 11.74
C GLY A 107 1.29 32.00 11.87
N ASP A 108 2.11 31.04 12.31
CA ASP A 108 3.57 31.22 12.31
C ASP A 108 4.16 31.07 10.90
N LYS A 109 4.53 32.22 10.34
CA LYS A 109 5.18 32.32 9.03
C LYS A 109 6.50 31.54 8.94
N LYS A 110 7.31 31.46 10.01
CA LYS A 110 8.58 30.72 9.97
C LYS A 110 8.34 29.22 9.85
N SER A 111 7.36 28.72 10.61
CA SER A 111 6.90 27.33 10.49
C SER A 111 6.35 27.03 9.09
N PHE A 112 5.57 27.95 8.51
CA PHE A 112 5.08 27.80 7.12
C PHE A 112 6.21 27.77 6.08
N GLU A 113 7.20 28.66 6.18
CA GLU A 113 8.35 28.64 5.26
C GLU A 113 9.19 27.36 5.40
N LYS A 114 9.31 26.81 6.61
CA LYS A 114 9.97 25.53 6.86
C LYS A 114 9.16 24.37 6.28
N PHE A 115 7.84 24.37 6.51
CA PHE A 115 6.89 23.41 5.94
C PHE A 115 6.97 23.36 4.41
N GLU A 116 6.96 24.52 3.74
CA GLU A 116 7.12 24.65 2.28
C GLU A 116 8.40 24.02 1.75
N LYS A 117 9.51 24.21 2.47
CA LYS A 117 10.82 23.65 2.09
C LYS A 117 10.86 22.15 2.31
N LEU A 118 10.30 21.65 3.40
CA LEU A 118 10.30 20.22 3.73
C LEU A 118 9.41 19.41 2.79
N ARG A 119 8.22 19.91 2.44
CA ARG A 119 7.28 19.18 1.57
C ARG A 119 7.78 19.00 0.14
N LYS A 120 8.70 19.85 -0.32
CA LYS A 120 9.30 19.81 -1.66
C LYS A 120 10.55 18.94 -1.74
N LYS A 121 11.11 18.52 -0.60
CA LYS A 121 12.31 17.67 -0.56
C LYS A 121 11.92 16.20 -0.71
N PRO A 122 12.67 15.40 -1.47
CA PRO A 122 12.51 13.96 -1.47
C PRO A 122 12.82 13.38 -0.09
N VAL A 123 12.09 12.33 0.29
CA VAL A 123 12.20 11.71 1.62
C VAL A 123 13.25 10.61 1.57
N GLY A 124 14.53 10.95 1.73
CA GLY A 124 15.62 9.95 1.77
C GLY A 124 15.71 9.08 0.52
N ASP A 125 15.95 7.77 0.70
CA ASP A 125 16.17 6.78 -0.37
C ASP A 125 14.85 6.17 -0.92
N THR A 126 13.71 6.83 -0.73
CA THR A 126 12.40 6.31 -1.15
C THR A 126 12.31 6.21 -2.68
N ASN A 127 11.71 5.12 -3.20
CA ASN A 127 11.37 5.03 -4.63
C ASN A 127 10.46 6.21 -5.01
N PRO A 128 10.78 7.00 -6.06
CA PRO A 128 10.02 8.16 -6.50
C PRO A 128 8.54 7.90 -6.78
N LYS A 129 8.18 6.65 -7.11
CA LYS A 129 6.79 6.24 -7.37
C LYS A 129 5.92 6.14 -6.10
N TYR A 130 6.51 6.05 -4.92
CA TYR A 130 5.75 5.97 -3.68
C TYR A 130 5.45 7.35 -3.13
N ASN A 131 4.19 7.56 -2.77
CA ASN A 131 3.70 8.85 -2.34
C ASN A 131 3.63 8.92 -0.79
N PRO A 132 4.54 9.65 -0.12
CA PRO A 132 4.59 9.69 1.34
C PRO A 132 3.50 10.58 1.96
N PHE A 133 2.69 11.28 1.14
CA PHE A 133 1.70 12.24 1.64
C PHE A 133 0.54 11.59 2.39
N ARG A 134 0.24 10.29 2.14
CA ARG A 134 -0.70 9.51 2.97
C ARG A 134 -0.25 9.50 4.44
N LEU A 135 1.01 9.14 4.69
CA LEU A 135 1.60 9.09 6.03
C LEU A 135 1.73 10.48 6.65
N ALA A 136 2.09 11.51 5.88
CA ALA A 136 2.14 12.88 6.39
C ALA A 136 0.76 13.38 6.87
N LEU A 137 -0.30 13.14 6.08
CA LEU A 137 -1.66 13.49 6.46
C LEU A 137 -2.09 12.75 7.72
N ILE A 138 -1.93 11.42 7.76
CA ILE A 138 -2.31 10.61 8.91
C ILE A 138 -1.53 11.06 10.16
N MET A 139 -0.23 11.35 10.04
CA MET A 139 0.60 11.87 11.13
C MET A 139 0.08 13.20 11.69
N ILE A 140 -0.42 14.10 10.83
CA ILE A 140 -1.02 15.37 11.26
C ILE A 140 -2.25 15.11 12.15
N TYR A 141 -3.17 14.24 11.73
CA TYR A 141 -4.37 13.90 12.51
C TYR A 141 -4.05 13.13 13.79
N VAL A 142 -3.05 12.23 13.76
CA VAL A 142 -2.62 11.47 14.94
C VAL A 142 -1.97 12.38 15.99
N LYS A 143 -1.11 13.31 15.58
CA LYS A 143 -0.43 14.23 16.51
C LYS A 143 -1.34 15.34 17.04
N PHE A 144 -2.30 15.78 16.24
CA PHE A 144 -3.19 16.90 16.57
C PHE A 144 -4.64 16.47 16.39
N PRO A 145 -5.15 15.54 17.23
CA PRO A 145 -6.52 15.04 17.10
C PRO A 145 -7.57 16.16 17.25
N GLU A 146 -7.22 17.29 17.88
CA GLU A 146 -8.09 18.44 18.00
C GLU A 146 -8.52 19.06 16.64
N ILE A 147 -7.76 18.83 15.56
CA ILE A 147 -8.10 19.39 14.23
C ILE A 147 -9.29 18.67 13.59
N ASP A 148 -9.61 17.46 14.04
CA ASP A 148 -10.63 16.60 13.45
C ASP A 148 -12.05 16.95 13.94
N VAL A 149 -12.39 18.23 13.91
CA VAL A 149 -13.67 18.76 14.40
C VAL A 149 -14.86 18.21 13.59
N TYR A 150 -14.63 17.90 12.32
CA TYR A 150 -15.64 17.42 11.38
C TYR A 150 -15.59 15.91 11.12
N ASN A 151 -14.73 15.17 11.82
CA ASN A 151 -14.54 13.72 11.67
C ASN A 151 -14.08 13.32 10.24
N ASP A 152 -13.23 14.17 9.64
CA ASP A 152 -12.64 13.99 8.32
C ASP A 152 -11.59 12.88 8.29
N ILE A 153 -11.08 12.43 9.45
CA ILE A 153 -10.10 11.34 9.52
C ILE A 153 -10.57 10.06 8.81
N GLU A 154 -11.88 9.78 8.85
CA GLU A 154 -12.49 8.64 8.17
C GLU A 154 -12.43 8.77 6.64
N HIS A 155 -12.50 9.99 6.12
CA HIS A 155 -12.29 10.28 4.70
C HIS A 155 -10.80 10.22 4.34
N VAL A 156 -9.92 10.72 5.22
CA VAL A 156 -8.46 10.62 5.05
C VAL A 156 -8.02 9.17 4.89
N TYR A 157 -8.60 8.25 5.67
CA TYR A 157 -8.30 6.82 5.54
C TYR A 157 -8.70 6.23 4.18
N ASN A 158 -9.62 6.85 3.42
CA ASN A 158 -10.00 6.38 2.09
C ASN A 158 -9.11 6.94 0.96
N LEU A 159 -8.17 7.85 1.25
CA LEU A 159 -7.37 8.49 0.21
C LEU A 159 -6.22 7.60 -0.27
N GLY A 160 -6.14 7.41 -1.59
CA GLY A 160 -4.93 6.96 -2.29
C GLY A 160 -3.85 8.03 -2.32
N GLY A 161 -2.69 7.75 -2.93
CA GLY A 161 -1.53 8.65 -2.90
C GLY A 161 -1.80 9.99 -3.60
N ALA A 162 -2.31 9.94 -4.83
CA ALA A 162 -2.62 11.13 -5.62
C ALA A 162 -3.65 12.04 -4.93
N PHE A 163 -4.73 11.45 -4.39
CA PHE A 163 -5.75 12.18 -3.64
C PHE A 163 -5.20 12.74 -2.32
N ALA A 164 -4.38 11.99 -1.59
CA ALA A 164 -3.72 12.45 -0.38
C ALA A 164 -2.80 13.65 -0.65
N LYS A 165 -1.97 13.58 -1.70
CA LYS A 165 -1.09 14.69 -2.10
C LYS A 165 -1.89 15.93 -2.49
N LYS A 166 -2.98 15.76 -3.24
CA LYS A 166 -3.88 16.86 -3.59
C LYS A 166 -4.50 17.49 -2.34
N TYR A 167 -5.07 16.68 -1.46
CA TYR A 167 -5.68 17.17 -0.21
C TYR A 167 -4.67 17.92 0.66
N PHE A 168 -3.45 17.39 0.79
CA PHE A 168 -2.35 18.03 1.52
C PHE A 168 -1.98 19.40 0.93
N ASN A 169 -1.96 19.52 -0.41
CA ASN A 169 -1.72 20.80 -1.08
C ASN A 169 -2.88 21.78 -0.88
N ASP A 170 -4.13 21.32 -1.00
CA ASP A 170 -5.32 22.13 -0.75
C ASP A 170 -5.32 22.69 0.68
N MET A 171 -4.98 21.88 1.69
CA MET A 171 -4.81 22.34 3.08
C MET A 171 -3.76 23.45 3.18
N THR A 172 -2.65 23.32 2.45
CA THR A 172 -1.57 24.31 2.45
C THR A 172 -2.02 25.63 1.82
N ASP A 173 -2.74 25.55 0.70
CA ASP A 173 -3.23 26.73 -0.01
C ASP A 173 -4.29 27.49 0.80
N ILE A 174 -5.14 26.77 1.55
CA ILE A 174 -6.11 27.37 2.48
C ILE A 174 -5.39 28.13 3.60
N ILE A 175 -4.39 27.51 4.25
CA ILE A 175 -3.57 28.18 5.28
C ILE A 175 -2.92 29.45 4.71
N CYS A 176 -2.36 29.35 3.51
CA CYS A 176 -1.73 30.46 2.81
C CYS A 176 -2.72 31.59 2.54
N SER A 177 -3.96 31.25 2.14
CA SER A 177 -5.00 32.21 1.81
C SER A 177 -5.54 32.94 3.04
N VAL A 178 -5.80 32.23 4.14
CA VAL A 178 -6.38 32.81 5.37
C VAL A 178 -5.36 33.69 6.10
N HIS A 179 -4.10 33.25 6.21
CA HIS A 179 -3.04 34.01 6.89
C HIS A 179 -2.32 35.02 5.99
N GLY A 180 -2.59 35.01 4.68
CA GLY A 180 -1.96 35.92 3.73
C GLY A 180 -0.46 35.70 3.55
N PHE A 181 0.02 34.46 3.74
CA PHE A 181 1.41 34.12 3.45
C PHE A 181 1.66 34.30 1.95
N LEU A 182 2.80 34.90 1.58
CA LEU A 182 3.14 35.12 0.17
C LEU A 182 3.51 33.79 -0.48
N GLN A 183 2.71 33.33 -1.45
CA GLN A 183 3.13 32.26 -2.34
C GLN A 183 4.39 32.67 -3.12
N PRO A 184 5.38 31.78 -3.32
CA PRO A 184 6.46 32.00 -4.27
C PRO A 184 5.93 32.00 -5.72
N LYS A 185 5.56 33.20 -6.20
CA LYS A 185 5.35 33.66 -7.59
C LYS A 185 4.37 32.86 -8.48
N VAL A 186 3.22 33.51 -8.74
CA VAL A 186 2.92 33.95 -10.12
C VAL A 186 3.05 35.47 -10.14
N THR A 187 3.81 35.95 -11.10
CA THR A 187 4.35 37.31 -11.23
C THR A 187 3.26 38.38 -11.21
N LYS A 188 3.28 39.24 -10.20
CA LYS A 188 2.62 40.55 -10.23
C LYS A 188 3.41 41.48 -11.15
N ASN A 189 2.77 42.01 -12.20
CA ASN A 189 3.20 43.26 -12.79
C ASN A 189 2.22 44.38 -12.44
N LYS A 190 2.74 45.36 -11.69
CA LYS A 190 2.14 46.68 -11.44
C LYS A 190 2.37 47.56 -12.67
N SER A 191 1.36 48.32 -13.08
CA SER A 191 1.39 49.78 -13.00
C SER A 191 0.10 50.38 -13.57
N ALA A 192 -0.33 51.48 -12.97
CA ALA A 192 -1.44 52.31 -13.39
C ALA A 192 -0.91 53.59 -14.02
N LYS A 193 -1.56 54.08 -15.08
CA LYS A 193 -1.73 55.50 -15.41
C LYS A 193 -3.06 55.67 -16.14
N LYS A 194 -3.82 56.69 -15.73
CA LYS A 194 -5.09 57.13 -16.32
C LYS A 194 -4.83 57.97 -17.58
N ASP A 195 -5.70 57.85 -18.57
CA ASP A 195 -6.52 58.97 -19.05
C ASP A 195 -7.71 58.46 -19.89
N ALA A 196 -8.76 59.28 -19.91
CA ALA A 196 -10.14 58.95 -20.23
C ALA A 196 -10.46 58.95 -21.75
N ASP A 197 -11.42 58.10 -22.20
CA ASP A 197 -12.70 58.59 -22.73
C ASP A 197 -13.74 57.46 -22.99
N LYS A 198 -15.02 57.85 -23.06
CA LYS A 198 -16.25 57.04 -22.88
C LYS A 198 -16.58 56.01 -23.99
N LYS A 199 -16.89 54.75 -23.60
CA LYS A 199 -17.90 53.79 -24.16
C LYS A 199 -17.75 52.42 -23.48
N ILE A 200 -18.61 52.10 -22.49
CA ILE A 200 -18.32 51.19 -21.36
C ILE A 200 -16.98 51.62 -20.73
N PRO A 201 -16.91 52.14 -19.49
CA PRO A 201 -15.69 52.76 -18.98
C PRO A 201 -14.47 51.88 -19.31
N TYR A 202 -13.47 52.38 -20.04
CA TYR A 202 -12.29 51.59 -20.41
C TYR A 202 -11.67 50.95 -19.15
N GLU A 203 -11.80 51.62 -18.00
CA GLU A 203 -11.49 51.08 -16.68
C GLU A 203 -12.30 49.83 -16.27
N GLU A 204 -13.58 49.73 -16.58
CA GLU A 204 -14.42 48.54 -16.33
C GLU A 204 -14.10 47.39 -17.28
N LEU A 205 -13.90 47.67 -18.58
CA LEU A 205 -13.41 46.67 -19.54
C LEU A 205 -12.01 46.16 -19.18
N LEU A 206 -11.13 47.05 -18.70
CA LEU A 206 -9.79 46.69 -18.23
C LEU A 206 -9.84 45.88 -16.93
N LYS A 207 -10.78 46.21 -16.01
CA LYS A 207 -11.02 45.40 -14.80
C LYS A 207 -11.55 44.01 -15.16
N LEU A 208 -12.51 43.91 -16.08
CA LEU A 208 -13.06 42.64 -16.53
C LEU A 208 -12.01 41.79 -17.26
N ASN A 209 -11.21 42.39 -18.17
CA ASN A 209 -10.10 41.68 -18.81
C ASN A 209 -9.10 41.16 -17.78
N LYS A 210 -8.73 41.96 -16.78
CA LYS A 210 -7.87 41.51 -15.68
C LYS A 210 -8.49 40.37 -14.88
N GLN A 211 -9.80 40.42 -14.62
CA GLN A 211 -10.51 39.34 -13.94
C GLN A 211 -10.51 38.05 -14.78
N LEU A 212 -10.76 38.16 -16.08
CA LEU A 212 -10.74 37.04 -17.01
C LEU A 212 -9.34 36.45 -17.17
N GLU A 213 -8.28 37.26 -17.24
CA GLU A 213 -6.89 36.80 -17.26
C GLU A 213 -6.54 36.03 -15.99
N VAL A 214 -6.93 36.54 -14.82
CA VAL A 214 -6.74 35.85 -13.54
C VAL A 214 -7.53 34.54 -13.49
N GLN A 215 -8.77 34.54 -13.98
CA GLN A 215 -9.58 33.32 -14.05
C GLN A 215 -8.99 32.29 -15.02
N ASN A 216 -8.56 32.70 -16.21
CA ASN A 216 -7.93 31.81 -17.18
C ASN A 216 -6.65 31.20 -16.60
N SER A 217 -5.80 32.01 -15.97
CA SER A 217 -4.58 31.50 -15.34
C SER A 217 -4.89 30.50 -14.20
N ARG A 218 -5.94 30.76 -13.41
CA ARG A 218 -6.41 29.83 -12.39
C ARG A 218 -6.92 28.52 -13.00
N LEU A 219 -7.74 28.60 -14.04
CA LEU A 219 -8.28 27.42 -14.72
C LEU A 219 -7.17 26.60 -15.39
N GLU A 220 -6.19 27.24 -16.03
CA GLU A 220 -5.01 26.57 -16.59
C GLU A 220 -4.20 25.84 -15.51
N HIS A 221 -4.03 26.47 -14.34
CA HIS A 221 -3.35 25.84 -13.22
C HIS A 221 -4.13 24.65 -12.66
N GLU A 222 -5.44 24.80 -12.45
CA GLU A 222 -6.33 23.72 -11.99
C GLU A 222 -6.35 22.55 -12.99
N LEU A 223 -6.37 22.84 -14.29
CA LEU A 223 -6.31 21.84 -15.36
C LEU A 223 -4.97 21.11 -15.33
N LYS A 224 -3.85 21.83 -15.26
CA LYS A 224 -2.51 21.22 -15.17
C LYS A 224 -2.38 20.31 -13.95
N THR A 225 -2.84 20.76 -12.79
CA THR A 225 -2.83 19.97 -11.55
C THR A 225 -3.72 18.74 -11.67
N THR A 226 -4.87 18.85 -12.34
CA THR A 226 -5.77 17.73 -12.58
C THR A 226 -5.16 16.70 -13.54
N ASN A 227 -4.45 17.13 -14.59
CA ASN A 227 -3.75 16.22 -15.49
C ASN A 227 -2.63 15.44 -14.79
N ILE A 228 -1.81 16.11 -13.98
CA ILE A 228 -0.76 15.44 -13.17
C ILE A 228 -1.41 14.41 -12.23
N MET A 229 -2.53 14.77 -11.61
CA MET A 229 -3.27 13.85 -10.76
C MET A 229 -3.81 12.63 -11.53
N LEU A 230 -4.28 12.82 -12.77
CA LEU A 230 -4.73 11.70 -13.61
C LEU A 230 -3.58 10.77 -13.98
N GLU A 231 -2.40 11.30 -14.31
CA GLU A 231 -1.20 10.50 -14.57
C GLU A 231 -0.78 9.72 -13.31
N GLU A 232 -0.73 10.37 -12.15
CA GLU A 232 -0.42 9.69 -10.87
C GLU A 232 -1.45 8.60 -10.53
N LEU A 233 -2.75 8.83 -10.81
CA LEU A 233 -3.80 7.82 -10.62
C LEU A 233 -3.68 6.65 -11.59
N GLN A 234 -3.25 6.89 -12.84
CA GLN A 234 -2.99 5.83 -13.81
C GLN A 234 -1.82 4.95 -13.35
N ASP A 235 -0.73 5.56 -12.89
CA ASP A 235 0.43 4.85 -12.35
C ASP A 235 0.06 4.02 -11.11
N GLU A 236 -0.71 4.59 -10.17
CA GLU A 236 -1.22 3.87 -9.00
C GLU A 236 -2.10 2.68 -9.41
N PHE A 237 -3.00 2.88 -10.38
CA PHE A 237 -3.87 1.83 -10.88
C PHE A 237 -3.10 0.69 -11.55
N GLU A 238 -2.04 1.00 -12.32
CA GLU A 238 -1.21 -0.03 -12.95
C GLU A 238 -0.47 -0.89 -11.91
N ILE A 239 0.06 -0.26 -10.85
CA ILE A 239 0.70 -0.98 -9.73
C ILE A 239 -0.30 -1.91 -9.05
N GLN A 240 -1.49 -1.40 -8.70
CA GLN A 240 -2.54 -2.20 -8.06
C GLN A 240 -3.01 -3.35 -8.96
N LEU A 241 -3.11 -3.11 -10.26
CA LEU A 241 -3.52 -4.12 -11.21
C LEU A 241 -2.50 -5.27 -11.28
N GLU A 242 -1.20 -4.96 -11.31
CA GLU A 242 -0.15 -5.99 -11.28
C GLU A 242 -0.13 -6.76 -9.95
N GLU A 243 -0.31 -6.09 -8.82
CA GLU A 243 -0.42 -6.75 -7.52
C GLU A 243 -1.65 -7.68 -7.45
N SER A 244 -2.78 -7.22 -7.96
CA SER A 244 -4.02 -8.00 -8.03
C SER A 244 -3.85 -9.26 -8.89
N LYS A 245 -3.22 -9.15 -10.07
CA LYS A 245 -2.90 -10.31 -10.92
C LYS A 245 -2.05 -11.35 -10.18
N VAL A 246 -1.00 -10.89 -9.48
CA VAL A 246 -0.13 -11.79 -8.70
C VAL A 246 -0.91 -12.45 -7.56
N GLU A 247 -1.78 -11.71 -6.88
CA GLU A 247 -2.61 -12.26 -5.81
C GLU A 247 -3.62 -13.30 -6.32
N GLU A 248 -4.31 -13.02 -7.43
CA GLU A 248 -5.24 -13.97 -8.05
C GLU A 248 -4.53 -15.25 -8.51
N LEU A 249 -3.36 -15.11 -9.14
CA LEU A 249 -2.54 -16.25 -9.56
C LEU A 249 -2.08 -17.07 -8.34
N THR A 250 -1.64 -16.41 -7.28
CA THR A 250 -1.26 -17.06 -6.02
C THR A 250 -2.45 -17.82 -5.42
N LYS A 251 -3.63 -17.21 -5.36
CA LYS A 251 -4.87 -17.84 -4.89
C LYS A 251 -5.26 -19.04 -5.75
N PHE A 252 -5.12 -18.95 -7.06
CA PHE A 252 -5.40 -20.04 -7.99
C PHE A 252 -4.50 -21.26 -7.72
N PHE A 253 -3.18 -21.08 -7.67
CA PHE A 253 -2.26 -22.18 -7.38
C PHE A 253 -2.38 -22.72 -5.95
N SER A 254 -2.73 -21.86 -4.98
CA SER A 254 -3.02 -22.28 -3.60
C SER A 254 -4.23 -23.22 -3.56
N LYS A 255 -5.28 -22.92 -4.34
CA LYS A 255 -6.44 -23.80 -4.47
C LYS A 255 -6.07 -25.12 -5.15
N LEU A 256 -5.28 -25.09 -6.22
CA LEU A 256 -4.82 -26.30 -6.90
C LEU A 256 -4.07 -27.24 -5.94
N ASN A 257 -3.24 -26.71 -5.05
CA ASN A 257 -2.52 -27.51 -4.06
C ASN A 257 -3.20 -27.59 -2.69
N SER A 258 -4.51 -27.37 -2.61
CA SER A 258 -5.23 -27.55 -1.34
C SER A 258 -5.59 -29.01 -1.12
N GLU A 259 -5.71 -29.41 0.14
CA GLU A 259 -6.12 -30.76 0.54
C GLU A 259 -7.48 -31.16 -0.06
N LYS A 260 -8.40 -30.19 -0.20
CA LYS A 260 -9.73 -30.40 -0.81
C LYS A 260 -9.67 -31.01 -2.21
N TYR A 261 -8.63 -30.66 -2.98
CA TYR A 261 -8.43 -31.17 -4.34
C TYR A 261 -7.33 -32.24 -4.40
N GLY A 262 -6.83 -32.72 -3.25
CA GLY A 262 -5.85 -33.81 -3.20
C GLY A 262 -4.41 -33.40 -3.51
N TYR A 263 -4.04 -32.13 -3.34
CA TYR A 263 -2.69 -31.64 -3.67
C TYR A 263 -2.31 -31.89 -5.16
N LEU A 264 -3.15 -31.43 -6.10
CA LEU A 264 -3.00 -31.71 -7.55
C LEU A 264 -1.60 -31.41 -8.11
N LEU A 265 -0.94 -30.35 -7.61
CA LEU A 265 0.39 -30.01 -8.08
C LEU A 265 1.41 -31.09 -7.68
N ASP A 266 1.28 -31.65 -6.48
CA ASP A 266 2.12 -32.74 -5.99
C ASP A 266 1.85 -34.03 -6.77
N GLU A 267 0.57 -34.35 -7.04
CA GLU A 267 0.19 -35.51 -7.86
C GLU A 267 0.79 -35.43 -9.28
N LEU A 268 0.77 -34.24 -9.90
CA LEU A 268 1.40 -34.04 -11.22
C LEU A 268 2.92 -34.35 -11.18
N LEU A 269 3.62 -33.99 -10.10
CA LEU A 269 5.03 -34.31 -9.94
C LEU A 269 5.27 -35.81 -9.78
N VAL A 270 4.42 -36.49 -8.99
CA VAL A 270 4.48 -37.94 -8.77
C VAL A 270 4.23 -38.68 -10.08
N ILE A 271 3.12 -38.37 -10.77
CA ILE A 271 2.77 -38.98 -12.05
C ILE A 271 3.89 -38.76 -13.07
N ARG A 272 4.41 -37.53 -13.21
CA ARG A 272 5.51 -37.25 -14.15
C ARG A 272 6.75 -38.10 -13.87
N LYS A 273 7.10 -38.31 -12.59
CA LYS A 273 8.23 -39.14 -12.18
C LYS A 273 8.00 -40.61 -12.55
N GLU A 274 6.81 -41.14 -12.26
CA GLU A 274 6.45 -42.53 -12.58
C GLU A 274 6.39 -42.78 -14.09
N VAL A 275 5.81 -41.85 -14.85
CA VAL A 275 5.76 -41.90 -16.32
C VAL A 275 7.17 -41.92 -16.91
N ARG A 276 8.08 -41.10 -16.39
CA ARG A 276 9.49 -41.13 -16.80
C ARG A 276 10.17 -42.45 -16.44
N ALA A 277 9.83 -43.07 -15.31
CA ALA A 277 10.36 -44.37 -14.93
C ALA A 277 9.86 -45.48 -15.88
N LEU A 278 8.56 -45.48 -16.21
CA LEU A 278 7.95 -46.44 -17.14
C LEU A 278 8.53 -46.34 -18.56
N ARG A 279 8.79 -45.12 -19.04
CA ARG A 279 9.47 -44.91 -20.33
C ARG A 279 10.90 -45.48 -20.32
N LYS A 280 11.61 -45.39 -19.19
CA LYS A 280 12.98 -45.95 -19.07
C LYS A 280 13.00 -47.47 -19.00
N SER A 281 11.94 -48.10 -18.51
CA SER A 281 11.83 -49.56 -18.42
C SER A 281 11.33 -50.24 -19.70
N ASN A 282 11.28 -49.52 -20.85
CA ASN A 282 10.74 -50.00 -22.13
C ASN A 282 9.33 -50.62 -22.04
N TYR A 283 8.51 -50.15 -21.09
CA TYR A 283 7.16 -50.65 -20.92
C TYR A 283 6.24 -50.06 -22.01
N SER A 284 5.52 -50.93 -22.74
CA SER A 284 4.57 -50.50 -23.77
C SER A 284 3.25 -50.06 -23.15
N LEU A 285 3.05 -48.74 -23.04
CA LEU A 285 1.77 -48.17 -22.60
C LEU A 285 0.73 -48.24 -23.75
N PRO A 286 -0.55 -48.49 -23.44
CA PRO A 286 -1.64 -48.39 -24.41
C PRO A 286 -1.62 -47.04 -25.13
N ILE A 287 -1.86 -47.06 -26.45
CA ILE A 287 -1.77 -45.86 -27.30
C ILE A 287 -2.78 -44.79 -26.85
N GLU A 288 -3.92 -45.23 -26.33
CA GLU A 288 -5.00 -44.40 -25.78
C GLU A 288 -4.53 -43.55 -24.58
N LEU A 289 -3.55 -44.04 -23.82
CA LEU A 289 -3.02 -43.33 -22.65
C LEU A 289 -1.91 -42.34 -23.01
N ASN A 290 -1.30 -42.42 -24.20
CA ASN A 290 -0.22 -41.52 -24.60
C ASN A 290 -0.63 -40.05 -24.57
N GLY A 291 -1.89 -39.74 -24.94
CA GLY A 291 -2.42 -38.39 -24.88
C GLY A 291 -2.42 -37.81 -23.46
N LEU A 292 -2.78 -38.63 -22.45
CA LEU A 292 -2.78 -38.23 -21.04
C LEU A 292 -1.35 -37.98 -20.54
N LEU A 293 -0.39 -38.80 -20.95
CA LEU A 293 1.02 -38.62 -20.57
C LEU A 293 1.60 -37.32 -21.13
N ILE A 294 1.27 -37.02 -22.39
CA ILE A 294 1.66 -35.75 -23.02
C ILE A 294 1.00 -34.58 -22.29
N MET A 295 -0.27 -34.69 -21.91
CA MET A 295 -0.97 -33.68 -21.13
C MET A 295 -0.29 -33.42 -19.79
N VAL A 296 0.06 -34.47 -19.03
CA VAL A 296 0.78 -34.32 -17.75
C VAL A 296 2.15 -33.66 -17.94
N ASP A 297 2.91 -34.07 -18.96
CA ASP A 297 4.20 -33.45 -19.29
C ASP A 297 4.02 -31.96 -19.62
N LYS A 298 3.01 -31.60 -20.42
CA LYS A 298 2.72 -30.21 -20.81
C LYS A 298 2.18 -29.37 -19.66
N LEU A 299 1.30 -29.91 -18.82
CA LEU A 299 0.82 -29.23 -17.61
C LEU A 299 1.97 -29.00 -16.63
N THR A 300 2.86 -29.97 -16.45
CA THR A 300 4.02 -29.77 -15.57
C THR A 300 4.98 -28.74 -16.16
N MET A 301 5.22 -28.74 -17.48
CA MET A 301 5.98 -27.68 -18.14
C MET A 301 5.34 -26.32 -17.93
N PHE A 302 4.02 -26.19 -18.10
CA PHE A 302 3.30 -24.95 -17.88
C PHE A 302 3.47 -24.40 -16.45
N ILE A 303 3.40 -25.27 -15.44
CA ILE A 303 3.64 -24.89 -14.03
C ILE A 303 5.07 -24.37 -13.84
N GLN A 304 6.06 -25.06 -14.42
CA GLN A 304 7.47 -24.67 -14.36
C GLN A 304 7.75 -23.36 -15.11
N ASP A 305 7.16 -23.18 -16.29
CA ASP A 305 7.28 -21.96 -17.11
C ASP A 305 6.61 -20.76 -16.41
N SER A 306 5.59 -21.03 -15.57
CA SER A 306 4.98 -20.04 -14.67
C SER A 306 5.83 -19.73 -13.44
N GLN A 307 7.03 -20.32 -13.32
CA GLN A 307 7.98 -20.14 -12.21
C GLN A 307 7.38 -20.54 -10.85
N ILE A 308 6.49 -21.53 -10.88
CA ILE A 308 5.89 -22.14 -9.70
C ILE A 308 6.64 -23.42 -9.38
N ASP A 309 7.40 -23.39 -8.29
CA ASP A 309 8.35 -24.45 -7.94
C ASP A 309 8.01 -25.11 -6.59
N PRO A 310 8.25 -26.42 -6.44
CA PRO A 310 8.09 -27.10 -5.17
C PRO A 310 9.19 -26.69 -4.18
N ILE A 311 8.84 -26.57 -2.90
CA ILE A 311 9.77 -26.23 -1.80
C ILE A 311 10.50 -27.48 -1.32
N MET A 312 9.76 -28.57 -1.13
CA MET A 312 10.27 -29.88 -0.72
C MET A 312 10.00 -30.94 -1.78
N LYS A 313 10.60 -32.12 -1.62
CA LYS A 313 10.36 -33.27 -2.47
C LYS A 313 9.30 -34.17 -1.83
N VAL A 314 8.21 -34.41 -2.56
CA VAL A 314 7.15 -35.35 -2.14
C VAL A 314 7.74 -36.74 -1.84
N ASP A 315 7.21 -37.39 -0.81
CA ASP A 315 7.66 -38.68 -0.27
C ASP A 315 9.09 -38.72 0.29
N ALA A 316 9.78 -37.59 0.40
CA ALA A 316 11.09 -37.57 1.06
C ALA A 316 10.93 -37.82 2.56
N ILE A 317 11.75 -38.73 3.11
CA ILE A 317 11.90 -38.92 4.55
C ILE A 317 13.07 -38.05 5.01
N LYS A 318 12.86 -37.24 6.04
CA LYS A 318 13.87 -36.35 6.61
C LYS A 318 13.80 -36.36 8.13
N LYS A 319 14.95 -36.14 8.77
CA LYS A 319 15.00 -35.79 10.19
C LYS A 319 14.90 -34.28 10.31
N VAL A 320 14.03 -33.80 11.18
CA VAL A 320 13.72 -32.38 11.36
C VAL A 320 13.76 -32.02 12.83
N THR A 321 14.19 -30.79 13.13
CA THR A 321 14.08 -30.15 14.43
C THR A 321 12.85 -29.26 14.49
N LEU A 322 12.53 -28.71 15.67
CA LEU A 322 11.47 -27.72 15.84
C LEU A 322 11.65 -26.50 14.93
N ASN A 323 12.90 -26.07 14.70
CA ASN A 323 13.17 -24.92 13.84
C ASN A 323 12.92 -25.23 12.35
N ASP A 324 13.14 -26.48 11.93
CA ASP A 324 12.96 -26.88 10.53
C ASP A 324 11.46 -26.98 10.15
N ILE A 325 10.59 -27.27 11.13
CA ILE A 325 9.14 -27.41 10.90
C ILE A 325 8.34 -26.13 11.14
N GLU A 326 8.96 -25.04 11.61
CA GLU A 326 8.30 -23.75 11.89
C GLU A 326 7.54 -23.22 10.65
N PHE A 327 8.03 -23.54 9.46
CA PHE A 327 7.44 -23.14 8.17
C PHE A 327 6.66 -24.25 7.46
N CYS A 328 6.41 -25.37 8.14
CA CYS A 328 5.69 -26.53 7.64
C CYS A 328 4.40 -26.78 8.42
N ASN A 329 3.42 -27.41 7.78
CA ASN A 329 2.28 -28.02 8.47
C ASN A 329 2.71 -29.39 8.98
N TYR A 330 3.03 -29.47 10.26
CA TYR A 330 3.49 -30.69 10.93
C TYR A 330 2.31 -31.47 11.52
N ASP A 331 2.17 -32.75 11.15
CA ASP A 331 1.22 -33.71 11.72
C ASP A 331 1.98 -34.79 12.51
N GLY A 332 1.95 -34.72 13.83
CA GLY A 332 2.67 -35.63 14.73
C GLY A 332 2.65 -35.18 16.18
N GLU A 333 3.41 -35.86 17.03
CA GLU A 333 3.52 -35.51 18.45
C GLU A 333 4.39 -34.25 18.65
N PRO A 334 4.13 -33.42 19.68
CA PRO A 334 4.92 -32.23 19.97
C PRO A 334 6.41 -32.54 20.18
N PHE A 335 7.26 -31.58 19.82
CA PHE A 335 8.70 -31.62 20.14
C PHE A 335 8.91 -31.30 21.61
N ILE A 336 9.82 -32.03 22.27
CA ILE A 336 10.09 -31.85 23.70
C ILE A 336 11.00 -30.63 23.94
N ASN A 337 11.97 -30.39 23.05
CA ASN A 337 12.88 -29.25 23.09
C ASN A 337 13.38 -28.89 21.67
N SER A 338 14.16 -27.81 21.54
CA SER A 338 14.67 -27.33 20.25
C SER A 338 15.61 -28.30 19.54
N ASP A 339 16.26 -29.20 20.29
CA ASP A 339 17.23 -30.16 19.80
C ASP A 339 16.61 -31.54 19.51
N ASP A 340 15.32 -31.70 19.79
CA ASP A 340 14.56 -32.93 19.55
C ASP A 340 14.47 -33.19 18.03
N LEU A 341 14.81 -34.42 17.64
CA LEU A 341 14.91 -34.83 16.24
C LEU A 341 13.82 -35.84 15.94
N LYS A 342 12.88 -35.43 15.10
CA LYS A 342 11.78 -36.29 14.65
C LYS A 342 11.95 -36.67 13.19
N THR A 343 11.57 -37.90 12.87
CA THR A 343 11.60 -38.39 11.48
C THR A 343 10.24 -38.12 10.86
N VAL A 344 10.21 -37.35 9.78
CA VAL A 344 8.99 -36.97 9.08
C VAL A 344 9.05 -37.39 7.61
N LYS A 345 7.87 -37.69 7.05
CA LYS A 345 7.65 -37.90 5.63
C LYS A 345 6.96 -36.66 5.05
N VAL A 346 7.48 -36.14 3.94
CA VAL A 346 6.84 -35.04 3.19
C VAL A 346 5.59 -35.58 2.50
N VAL A 347 4.42 -35.13 2.97
CA VAL A 347 3.10 -35.43 2.39
C VAL A 347 2.81 -34.48 1.23
N SER A 348 3.05 -33.18 1.44
CA SER A 348 2.93 -32.15 0.39
C SER A 348 4.22 -31.37 0.28
N ALA A 349 4.67 -31.10 -0.95
CA ALA A 349 5.92 -30.41 -1.21
C ALA A 349 5.94 -28.98 -0.67
N GLY A 350 4.76 -28.34 -0.59
CA GLY A 350 4.66 -26.88 -0.52
C GLY A 350 5.17 -26.24 -1.81
N TRP A 351 4.64 -25.07 -2.14
CA TRP A 351 4.92 -24.43 -3.42
C TRP A 351 5.25 -22.96 -3.25
N LYS A 352 6.11 -22.44 -4.12
CA LYS A 352 6.48 -21.02 -4.16
C LYS A 352 6.45 -20.48 -5.59
N TYR A 353 6.09 -19.21 -5.71
CA TYR A 353 6.29 -18.43 -6.91
C TYR A 353 7.68 -17.79 -6.85
N THR A 354 8.65 -18.44 -7.49
CA THR A 354 10.07 -18.10 -7.35
C THR A 354 10.38 -16.67 -7.79
N ALA A 355 9.83 -16.19 -8.92
CA ALA A 355 10.14 -14.84 -9.41
C ALA A 355 9.61 -13.70 -8.53
N LYS A 356 8.63 -13.98 -7.67
CA LYS A 356 8.08 -12.98 -6.73
C LYS A 356 8.44 -13.28 -5.28
N GLU A 357 9.18 -14.37 -5.01
CA GLU A 357 9.48 -14.86 -3.66
C GLU A 357 8.23 -15.00 -2.77
N ILE A 358 7.11 -15.43 -3.37
CA ILE A 358 5.83 -15.62 -2.67
C ILE A 358 5.62 -17.10 -2.38
N GLN A 359 5.34 -17.44 -1.13
CA GLN A 359 4.93 -18.79 -0.77
C GLN A 359 3.45 -19.00 -1.11
N ILE A 360 3.16 -20.00 -1.95
CA ILE A 360 1.81 -20.37 -2.39
C ILE A 360 1.19 -21.36 -1.40
N SER A 361 1.97 -22.35 -0.96
CA SER A 361 1.51 -23.32 0.04
C SER A 361 2.64 -23.75 0.95
N ARG A 362 2.30 -24.01 2.22
CA ARG A 362 3.23 -24.58 3.20
C ARG A 362 3.45 -26.06 2.90
N PRO A 363 4.70 -26.56 2.99
CA PRO A 363 4.94 -27.99 2.95
C PRO A 363 4.17 -28.68 4.08
N ALA A 364 3.62 -29.86 3.81
CA ALA A 364 2.98 -30.68 4.83
C ALA A 364 3.86 -31.89 5.11
N VAL A 365 4.17 -32.13 6.37
CA VAL A 365 5.04 -33.23 6.81
C VAL A 365 4.35 -34.01 7.92
N LYS A 366 4.47 -35.34 7.87
CA LYS A 366 3.86 -36.24 8.85
C LYS A 366 4.93 -37.05 9.56
N GLU A 367 4.87 -37.12 10.88
CA GLU A 367 5.78 -37.94 11.68
C GLU A 367 5.64 -39.42 11.30
N VAL A 368 6.78 -40.07 11.08
CA VAL A 368 6.86 -41.50 10.79
C VAL A 368 7.01 -42.22 12.12
N ILE A 369 5.90 -42.74 12.63
CA ILE A 369 5.92 -43.62 13.79
C ILE A 369 6.33 -45.01 13.29
N THR A 370 7.61 -45.36 13.45
CA THR A 370 8.03 -46.77 13.35
C THR A 370 7.45 -47.50 14.54
N ASN A 371 6.28 -48.12 14.36
CA ASN A 371 5.85 -49.20 15.24
C ASN A 371 6.76 -50.40 14.92
N GLU A 372 7.63 -50.76 15.87
CA GLU A 372 8.34 -52.04 15.86
C GLU A 372 7.37 -53.22 15.96
#